data_AF-A0A7X8R8G5-F1
#
_entry.id   AF-A0A7X8R8G5-F1
#
_cell.length_a   1.000
_cell.length_b   1.000
_cell.length_c   1.000
_cell.angle_alpha   90.00
_cell.angle_beta   90.00
_cell.angle_gamma   90.00
#
_symmetry.space_group_name_H-M   'P 1'
#
loop_
_entity.id
_entity.type
_entity.pdbx_description
1 polymer ?
#
loop_
_entity_poly.entity_id
_entity_poly.type
_entity_poly.pdbx_seq_one_letter_code
_entity_poly.pdbx_strand_id
1 'polypeptide(L)'
;MKKVHLNIISIIYTIVFIIALTGCTGTKDNSGTSGSEHSTIRRANEAITPAPSPEHVTANNNKPSVSPSGDNITAIDYNKYLKKIWVVESWDGGAYDYFSFFISKIENGIIEGKLSTRSIAQPDFYFYSLEPSKYLGDLSGTVHNDVAECQFSDKVGNRGNVTLLFKENDEIEATIEYMDKGQAYKEFSLDGKYLFRPYNLEDIKGFTLSEEFSFEADLNFWGSVDFVSGNENTGDKVHPAVYLINEHNDILYVFTASFKTGSEIIKASIKDINMDGFKDVMIITSFIDDPEIEPIEWIFYQIKNGLFYDSELDEK
;
A
#
# COMPACT_ATOMS: atom_id res chain seq x y z
N MET A 1 -37.70 26.30 35.46
CA MET A 1 -37.09 27.62 35.23
C MET A 1 -36.07 27.91 36.33
N LYS A 2 -34.78 27.75 36.04
CA LYS A 2 -33.66 28.34 36.80
C LYS A 2 -32.58 28.65 35.77
N LYS A 3 -32.36 29.95 35.53
CA LYS A 3 -31.27 30.47 34.71
C LYS A 3 -29.96 30.28 35.48
N VAL A 4 -28.95 29.71 34.83
CA VAL A 4 -27.57 29.81 35.27
C VAL A 4 -26.80 30.47 34.13
N HIS A 5 -26.18 31.61 34.47
CA HIS A 5 -25.38 32.45 33.60
C HIS A 5 -24.09 31.71 33.18
N LEU A 6 -23.85 31.64 31.88
CA LEU A 6 -22.56 31.23 31.32
C LEU A 6 -21.72 32.50 31.09
N ASN A 7 -20.63 32.63 31.86
CA ASN A 7 -19.64 33.69 31.66
C ASN A 7 -18.79 33.34 30.44
N ILE A 8 -18.87 34.18 29.40
CA ILE A 8 -17.98 34.13 28.23
C ILE A 8 -16.70 34.86 28.61
N ILE A 9 -15.59 34.12 28.74
CA ILE A 9 -14.25 34.69 28.81
C ILE A 9 -13.75 34.81 27.37
N SER A 10 -13.68 36.05 26.88
CA SER A 10 -13.11 36.40 25.59
C SER A 10 -11.58 36.37 25.70
N ILE A 11 -10.93 35.39 25.06
CA ILE A 11 -9.47 35.35 24.95
C ILE A 11 -9.07 36.03 23.64
N ILE A 12 -8.41 37.18 23.76
CA ILE A 12 -7.83 37.94 22.65
C ILE A 12 -6.41 37.40 22.43
N TYR A 13 -6.14 36.80 21.27
CA TYR A 13 -4.77 36.49 20.84
C TYR A 13 -4.24 37.60 19.94
N THR A 14 -3.20 38.28 20.42
CA THR A 14 -2.45 39.29 19.64
C THR A 14 -1.35 38.56 18.85
N ILE A 15 -1.46 38.57 17.52
CA ILE A 15 -0.38 38.11 16.61
C ILE A 15 0.60 39.26 16.40
N VAL A 16 1.86 39.08 16.79
CA VAL A 16 2.95 39.99 16.46
C VAL A 16 3.67 39.47 15.22
N PHE A 17 3.52 40.24 14.13
CA PHE A 17 4.17 40.03 12.85
C PHE A 17 5.59 40.64 12.91
N ILE A 18 6.64 39.83 12.75
CA ILE A 18 8.00 40.34 12.51
C ILE A 18 8.40 39.98 11.08
N ILE A 19 8.33 40.98 10.21
CA ILE A 19 8.99 40.98 8.89
C ILE A 19 10.45 41.40 9.12
N ALA A 20 11.38 40.56 8.71
CA ALA A 20 12.75 40.97 8.45
C ALA A 20 13.07 40.69 6.97
N LEU A 21 12.89 41.73 6.15
CA LEU A 21 13.45 41.89 4.81
C LEU A 21 14.84 42.51 4.93
N THR A 22 15.87 41.80 4.49
CA THR A 22 17.13 42.31 3.91
C THR A 22 17.78 41.12 3.19
N GLY A 23 18.25 41.15 1.96
CA GLY A 23 18.42 42.20 0.97
C GLY A 23 19.36 41.65 -0.11
N CYS A 24 19.10 42.06 -1.35
CA CYS A 24 19.72 41.71 -2.64
C CYS A 24 21.26 41.67 -2.70
N THR A 25 21.77 40.92 -3.69
CA THR A 25 22.62 41.36 -4.86
C THR A 25 23.43 40.15 -5.36
N GLY A 26 23.68 39.88 -6.65
CA GLY A 26 23.35 40.50 -7.93
C GLY A 26 24.11 39.75 -9.06
N THR A 27 23.39 39.44 -10.14
CA THR A 27 23.77 39.46 -11.57
C THR A 27 25.15 38.97 -12.05
N LYS A 28 25.16 38.01 -13.01
CA LYS A 28 25.48 38.31 -14.43
C LYS A 28 25.24 37.15 -15.39
N ASP A 29 24.72 37.55 -16.55
CA ASP A 29 24.39 36.77 -17.73
C ASP A 29 25.61 36.10 -18.40
N ASN A 30 25.35 35.01 -19.13
CA ASN A 30 25.89 34.86 -20.49
C ASN A 30 25.03 33.92 -21.34
N SER A 31 24.64 34.45 -22.48
CA SER A 31 23.96 33.82 -23.62
C SER A 31 24.81 32.76 -24.32
N GLY A 32 24.16 31.73 -24.87
CA GLY A 32 24.76 30.81 -25.85
C GLY A 32 23.79 29.74 -26.33
N THR A 33 23.22 29.95 -27.50
CA THR A 33 22.17 29.16 -28.17
C THR A 33 22.64 27.82 -28.75
N SER A 34 21.69 26.90 -28.91
CA SER A 34 21.59 25.83 -29.93
C SER A 34 22.24 24.47 -29.64
N GLY A 35 21.42 23.43 -29.74
CA GLY A 35 21.88 22.06 -30.03
C GLY A 35 20.96 20.97 -29.50
N SER A 36 19.94 20.63 -30.28
CA SER A 36 19.26 19.33 -30.17
C SER A 36 20.25 18.19 -30.34
N GLU A 37 20.13 17.12 -29.55
CA GLU A 37 20.11 15.74 -30.07
C GLU A 37 19.86 14.71 -28.96
N HIS A 38 18.94 13.79 -29.29
CA HIS A 38 18.73 12.49 -28.69
C HIS A 38 20.06 11.78 -28.39
N SER A 39 20.18 11.13 -27.22
CA SER A 39 21.17 10.06 -27.05
C SER A 39 20.51 8.76 -26.61
N THR A 40 20.60 7.80 -27.51
CA THR A 40 20.13 6.42 -27.42
C THR A 40 21.19 5.56 -26.72
N ILE A 41 20.67 4.61 -25.95
CA ILE A 41 21.29 3.46 -25.28
C ILE A 41 22.43 2.82 -26.11
N ARG A 42 23.58 2.57 -25.47
CA ARG A 42 24.65 1.68 -25.97
C ARG A 42 24.65 0.35 -25.21
N ARG A 43 24.38 -0.74 -25.93
CA ARG A 43 24.80 -2.13 -25.61
C ARG A 43 26.08 -2.42 -26.38
N ALA A 44 27.03 -3.14 -25.78
CA ALA A 44 28.22 -3.64 -26.46
C ALA A 44 28.39 -5.15 -26.23
N ASN A 45 28.06 -5.88 -27.31
CA ASN A 45 28.67 -7.04 -27.96
C ASN A 45 29.25 -8.25 -27.20
N GLU A 46 28.75 -9.39 -27.69
CA GLU A 46 29.23 -10.77 -27.64
C GLU A 46 30.62 -10.98 -28.28
N ALA A 47 31.25 -12.09 -27.90
CA ALA A 47 32.26 -12.79 -28.70
C ALA A 47 31.91 -14.29 -28.79
N ILE A 48 31.77 -14.79 -30.01
CA ILE A 48 31.58 -16.20 -30.40
C ILE A 48 32.91 -16.66 -31.04
N THR A 49 33.43 -17.87 -30.82
CA THR A 49 33.45 -19.12 -31.67
C THR A 49 34.77 -19.87 -31.33
N PRO A 50 35.06 -21.15 -31.72
CA PRO A 50 34.29 -22.17 -32.48
C PRO A 50 34.36 -23.64 -31.94
N ALA A 51 33.74 -24.53 -32.75
CA ALA A 51 33.26 -25.91 -32.59
C ALA A 51 34.31 -27.10 -32.58
N PRO A 52 33.89 -28.39 -32.42
CA PRO A 52 34.67 -29.50 -31.82
C PRO A 52 35.03 -30.72 -32.71
N SER A 53 35.81 -31.70 -32.19
CA SER A 53 35.78 -33.20 -32.34
C SER A 53 37.18 -33.88 -32.21
N PRO A 54 37.37 -35.24 -32.13
CA PRO A 54 36.80 -36.25 -31.21
C PRO A 54 37.83 -37.29 -30.61
N GLU A 55 37.34 -38.11 -29.65
CA GLU A 55 37.76 -39.48 -29.19
C GLU A 55 39.19 -39.86 -28.72
N HIS A 56 39.33 -40.37 -27.47
CA HIS A 56 39.59 -41.80 -27.15
C HIS A 56 39.61 -42.14 -25.64
N VAL A 57 39.29 -43.41 -25.36
CA VAL A 57 38.96 -44.14 -24.11
C VAL A 57 40.14 -44.42 -23.14
N THR A 58 39.90 -44.38 -21.80
CA THR A 58 40.30 -45.47 -20.86
C THR A 58 39.61 -45.39 -19.49
N ALA A 59 39.45 -46.56 -18.87
CA ALA A 59 38.49 -46.89 -17.81
C ALA A 59 39.04 -46.90 -16.37
N ASN A 60 38.09 -46.92 -15.43
CA ASN A 60 38.09 -47.42 -14.05
C ASN A 60 38.89 -46.70 -12.95
N ASN A 61 38.17 -46.24 -11.92
CA ASN A 61 38.33 -46.73 -10.55
C ASN A 61 37.10 -46.39 -9.66
N ASN A 62 36.53 -47.42 -9.04
CA ASN A 62 35.45 -47.35 -8.06
C ASN A 62 35.93 -46.77 -6.72
N LYS A 63 35.21 -45.78 -6.17
CA LYS A 63 35.17 -45.49 -4.73
C LYS A 63 33.77 -44.94 -4.36
N PRO A 64 33.18 -45.28 -3.21
CA PRO A 64 31.76 -45.02 -2.94
C PRO A 64 31.45 -43.53 -2.88
N SER A 65 30.38 -43.14 -3.58
CA SER A 65 29.75 -41.82 -3.47
C SER A 65 29.20 -41.65 -2.05
N VAL A 66 29.81 -40.75 -1.29
CA VAL A 66 29.16 -40.11 -0.16
C VAL A 66 28.23 -39.06 -0.77
N SER A 67 26.93 -39.32 -0.74
CA SER A 67 25.92 -38.30 -1.02
C SER A 67 26.01 -37.22 0.07
N PRO A 68 26.25 -35.94 -0.24
CA PRO A 68 25.85 -34.89 0.66
C PRO A 68 24.36 -34.66 0.41
N SER A 69 23.52 -35.34 1.19
CA SER A 69 22.16 -34.87 1.46
C SER A 69 22.29 -33.61 2.32
N GLY A 70 22.55 -32.49 1.66
CA GLY A 70 22.35 -31.17 2.21
C GLY A 70 21.29 -30.53 1.34
N ASP A 71 20.03 -30.76 1.65
CA ASP A 71 18.98 -29.86 1.21
C ASP A 71 19.36 -28.49 1.78
N ASN A 72 19.94 -27.64 0.94
CA ASN A 72 19.97 -26.21 1.19
C ASN A 72 18.51 -25.76 1.11
N ILE A 73 17.75 -25.99 2.18
CA ILE A 73 16.44 -25.39 2.37
C ILE A 73 16.74 -23.92 2.57
N THR A 74 16.71 -23.15 1.47
CA THR A 74 16.70 -21.70 1.53
C THR A 74 15.50 -21.32 2.37
N ALA A 75 15.75 -20.76 3.55
CA ALA A 75 14.70 -20.25 4.41
C ALA A 75 13.84 -19.27 3.62
N ILE A 76 12.52 -19.42 3.68
CA ILE A 76 11.59 -18.55 2.98
C ILE A 76 11.74 -17.14 3.57
N ASP A 77 12.00 -16.17 2.69
CA ASP A 77 11.94 -14.77 3.06
C ASP A 77 10.47 -14.33 3.07
N TYR A 78 9.86 -14.25 4.26
CA TYR A 78 8.46 -13.85 4.37
C TYR A 78 8.24 -12.37 4.09
N ASN A 79 9.28 -11.53 4.09
CA ASN A 79 9.13 -10.09 3.90
C ASN A 79 8.45 -9.76 2.57
N LYS A 80 8.64 -10.60 1.54
CA LYS A 80 7.98 -10.45 0.23
C LYS A 80 6.46 -10.57 0.28
N TYR A 81 5.88 -11.15 1.34
CA TYR A 81 4.42 -11.30 1.49
C TYR A 81 3.78 -10.27 2.42
N LEU A 82 4.59 -9.54 3.18
CA LEU A 82 4.11 -8.59 4.17
C LEU A 82 3.59 -7.32 3.49
N LYS A 83 2.60 -6.69 4.12
CA LYS A 83 2.09 -5.34 3.81
C LYS A 83 1.42 -5.15 2.44
N LYS A 84 1.54 -6.11 1.52
CA LYS A 84 0.78 -6.15 0.27
C LYS A 84 -0.68 -6.47 0.56
N ILE A 85 -1.58 -5.82 -0.19
CA ILE A 85 -2.98 -6.25 -0.26
C ILE A 85 -3.06 -7.40 -1.27
N TRP A 86 -3.60 -8.53 -0.85
CA TRP A 86 -3.76 -9.74 -1.65
C TRP A 86 -5.21 -9.85 -2.10
N VAL A 87 -5.43 -9.94 -3.41
CA VAL A 87 -6.76 -10.14 -4.03
C VAL A 87 -6.81 -11.46 -4.77
N VAL A 88 -8.00 -12.05 -4.90
CA VAL A 88 -8.18 -13.27 -5.69
C VAL A 88 -7.73 -13.01 -7.13
N GLU A 89 -6.98 -13.93 -7.74
CA GLU A 89 -6.43 -13.85 -9.10
C GLU A 89 -7.47 -13.42 -10.13
N SER A 90 -8.68 -13.99 -10.03
CA SER A 90 -9.81 -13.74 -10.93
C SER A 90 -10.61 -12.47 -10.60
N TRP A 91 -10.13 -11.62 -9.69
CA TRP A 91 -10.76 -10.35 -9.36
C TRP A 91 -10.75 -9.41 -10.57
N ASP A 92 -11.90 -8.81 -10.86
CA ASP A 92 -12.16 -8.08 -12.11
C ASP A 92 -12.54 -6.60 -11.91
N GLY A 93 -12.37 -6.06 -10.70
CA GLY A 93 -12.84 -4.72 -10.33
C GLY A 93 -13.97 -4.71 -9.28
N GLY A 94 -14.62 -5.85 -9.05
CA GLY A 94 -15.79 -5.93 -8.17
C GLY A 94 -15.45 -5.91 -6.68
N ALA A 95 -15.87 -4.85 -5.97
CA ALA A 95 -15.64 -4.71 -4.53
C ALA A 95 -16.44 -5.68 -3.63
N TYR A 96 -17.32 -6.53 -4.19
CA TYR A 96 -18.29 -7.27 -3.37
C TYR A 96 -18.28 -8.79 -3.53
N ASP A 97 -17.40 -9.40 -4.32
CA ASP A 97 -17.56 -10.82 -4.65
C ASP A 97 -16.39 -11.70 -4.22
N TYR A 98 -15.28 -11.11 -3.77
CA TYR A 98 -14.05 -11.83 -3.50
C TYR A 98 -13.49 -11.59 -2.11
N PHE A 99 -12.68 -12.53 -1.65
CA PHE A 99 -11.83 -12.35 -0.48
C PHE A 99 -10.66 -11.45 -0.83
N SER A 100 -10.15 -10.81 0.19
CA SER A 100 -8.83 -10.22 0.15
C SER A 100 -8.25 -10.20 1.56
N PHE A 101 -6.95 -10.05 1.66
CA PHE A 101 -6.27 -9.99 2.94
C PHE A 101 -4.99 -9.18 2.83
N PHE A 102 -4.41 -8.84 3.97
CA PHE A 102 -3.01 -8.43 4.05
C PHE A 102 -2.38 -9.09 5.27
N ILE A 103 -1.07 -9.31 5.19
CA ILE A 103 -0.27 -9.84 6.28
C ILE A 103 0.52 -8.68 6.87
N SER A 104 0.23 -8.29 8.11
CA SER A 104 0.93 -7.18 8.76
C SER A 104 2.28 -7.63 9.33
N LYS A 105 2.34 -8.88 9.80
CA LYS A 105 3.50 -9.37 10.55
C LYS A 105 3.63 -10.89 10.45
N ILE A 106 4.87 -11.36 10.26
CA ILE A 106 5.27 -12.75 10.50
C ILE A 106 6.53 -12.72 11.37
N GLU A 107 6.46 -13.22 12.60
CA GLU A 107 7.59 -13.24 13.53
C GLU A 107 7.49 -14.47 14.45
N ASN A 108 8.62 -15.17 14.67
CA ASN A 108 8.69 -16.32 15.58
C ASN A 108 7.64 -17.42 15.29
N GLY A 109 7.32 -17.64 14.02
CA GLY A 109 6.32 -18.62 13.59
C GLY A 109 4.87 -18.17 13.81
N ILE A 110 4.62 -16.93 14.22
CA ILE A 110 3.29 -16.33 14.35
C ILE A 110 3.03 -15.42 13.16
N ILE A 111 1.83 -15.53 12.59
CA ILE A 111 1.33 -14.68 11.51
C ILE A 111 0.15 -13.86 12.00
N GLU A 112 0.15 -12.57 11.64
CA GLU A 112 -0.92 -11.61 11.93
C GLU A 112 -1.26 -10.83 10.66
N GLY A 113 -2.52 -10.45 10.52
CA GLY A 113 -3.02 -9.69 9.40
C GLY A 113 -4.50 -9.39 9.52
N LYS A 114 -5.11 -9.05 8.39
CA LYS A 114 -6.56 -8.88 8.28
C LYS A 114 -7.08 -9.58 7.05
N LEU A 115 -8.31 -10.06 7.11
CA LEU A 115 -9.02 -10.65 5.98
C LEU A 115 -10.39 -10.01 5.85
N SER A 116 -10.73 -9.57 4.65
CA SER A 116 -12.06 -9.09 4.34
C SER A 116 -12.85 -10.12 3.54
N THR A 117 -14.11 -10.28 3.92
CA THR A 117 -15.06 -11.13 3.21
C THR A 117 -15.91 -10.23 2.31
N ARG A 118 -15.76 -10.38 0.98
CA ARG A 118 -16.50 -9.59 -0.02
C ARG A 118 -16.16 -8.09 0.02
N SER A 119 -14.89 -7.75 0.23
CA SER A 119 -14.32 -6.42 -0.05
C SER A 119 -12.81 -6.47 -0.17
N ILE A 120 -12.18 -5.37 -0.61
CA ILE A 120 -10.74 -5.18 -0.51
C ILE A 120 -10.38 -4.92 0.97
N ALA A 121 -9.35 -5.61 1.46
CA ALA A 121 -8.82 -5.53 2.80
C ALA A 121 -7.86 -4.35 2.86
N GLN A 122 -8.43 -3.15 2.85
CA GLN A 122 -7.63 -1.94 2.98
C GLN A 122 -7.15 -1.83 4.42
N PRO A 123 -5.84 -1.60 4.65
CA PRO A 123 -5.29 -1.33 5.97
C PRO A 123 -5.69 0.09 6.37
N ASP A 124 -6.96 0.33 6.75
CA ASP A 124 -7.39 1.70 7.04
C ASP A 124 -8.38 1.83 8.20
N PHE A 125 -8.40 3.06 8.74
CA PHE A 125 -9.51 3.64 9.47
C PHE A 125 -10.54 4.10 8.44
N TYR A 126 -11.81 3.79 8.65
CA TYR A 126 -12.84 4.30 7.74
C TYR A 126 -12.85 5.83 7.83
N PHE A 127 -13.08 6.57 6.75
CA PHE A 127 -13.10 8.04 6.69
C PHE A 127 -14.06 8.76 7.69
N TYR A 128 -14.80 8.01 8.51
CA TYR A 128 -15.61 8.51 9.64
C TYR A 128 -15.27 7.87 11.00
N SER A 129 -14.28 6.99 11.09
CA SER A 129 -14.01 6.21 12.29
C SER A 129 -12.59 5.67 12.38
N LEU A 130 -11.97 5.89 13.55
CA LEU A 130 -10.78 5.16 14.01
C LEU A 130 -11.06 3.66 14.26
N GLU A 131 -12.29 3.18 14.12
CA GLU A 131 -12.57 1.76 14.06
C GLU A 131 -12.48 1.25 12.62
N PRO A 132 -11.72 0.16 12.38
CA PRO A 132 -11.73 -0.51 11.08
C PRO A 132 -13.14 -0.97 10.71
N SER A 133 -13.36 -1.13 9.39
CA SER A 133 -14.60 -1.69 8.83
C SER A 133 -15.02 -2.94 9.59
N LYS A 134 -16.32 -3.04 9.90
CA LYS A 134 -16.88 -4.24 10.56
C LYS A 134 -16.73 -5.53 9.75
N TYR A 135 -16.44 -5.41 8.45
CA TYR A 135 -16.19 -6.51 7.53
C TYR A 135 -14.71 -6.91 7.44
N LEU A 136 -13.81 -6.09 7.99
CA LEU A 136 -12.38 -6.37 8.06
C LEU A 136 -12.09 -7.20 9.31
N GLY A 137 -11.96 -8.50 9.14
CA GLY A 137 -11.70 -9.44 10.20
C GLY A 137 -10.22 -9.55 10.57
N ASP A 138 -9.95 -9.93 11.81
CA ASP A 138 -8.62 -10.33 12.25
C ASP A 138 -8.23 -11.62 11.55
N LEU A 139 -7.00 -11.71 11.05
CA LEU A 139 -6.38 -12.94 10.55
C LEU A 139 -5.17 -13.25 11.44
N SER A 140 -5.14 -14.42 12.07
CA SER A 140 -4.00 -14.82 12.89
C SER A 140 -3.81 -16.32 12.90
N GLY A 141 -2.57 -16.77 13.12
CA GLY A 141 -2.24 -18.17 13.03
C GLY A 141 -0.77 -18.47 13.28
N THR A 142 -0.35 -19.66 12.85
CA THR A 142 1.03 -20.12 12.88
C THR A 142 1.55 -20.40 11.49
N VAL A 143 2.83 -20.13 11.26
CA VAL A 143 3.52 -20.44 10.00
C VAL A 143 4.64 -21.46 10.22
N HIS A 144 4.67 -22.46 9.36
CA HIS A 144 5.70 -23.48 9.30
C HIS A 144 6.12 -23.67 7.85
N ASN A 145 7.31 -23.17 7.50
CA ASN A 145 7.81 -23.11 6.12
C ASN A 145 6.81 -22.38 5.19
N ASP A 146 6.47 -22.97 4.06
CA ASP A 146 5.59 -22.38 3.06
C ASP A 146 4.11 -22.39 3.45
N VAL A 147 3.75 -22.96 4.60
CA VAL A 147 2.34 -23.09 5.00
C VAL A 147 2.05 -22.30 6.27
N ALA A 148 1.02 -21.45 6.20
CA ALA A 148 0.40 -20.84 7.37
C ALA A 148 -1.00 -21.39 7.61
N GLU A 149 -1.27 -21.79 8.85
CA GLU A 149 -2.58 -22.22 9.33
C GLU A 149 -3.17 -21.12 10.21
N CYS A 150 -4.22 -20.49 9.73
CA CYS A 150 -4.81 -19.29 10.31
C CYS A 150 -6.30 -19.47 10.61
N GLN A 151 -6.82 -18.58 11.44
CA GLN A 151 -8.24 -18.33 11.60
C GLN A 151 -8.55 -16.88 11.28
N PHE A 152 -9.75 -16.62 10.77
CA PHE A 152 -10.29 -15.27 10.65
C PHE A 152 -11.58 -15.09 11.43
N SER A 153 -11.83 -13.86 11.89
CA SER A 153 -13.09 -13.45 12.51
C SER A 153 -13.37 -11.97 12.28
N ASP A 154 -14.58 -11.61 11.84
CA ASP A 154 -15.01 -10.22 11.68
C ASP A 154 -16.11 -9.79 12.68
N LYS A 155 -16.47 -8.50 12.67
CA LYS A 155 -17.49 -7.95 13.59
C LYS A 155 -18.93 -8.23 13.14
N VAL A 156 -19.16 -8.80 11.96
CA VAL A 156 -20.50 -9.17 11.47
C VAL A 156 -20.82 -10.65 11.67
N GLY A 157 -19.91 -11.40 12.28
CA GLY A 157 -20.11 -12.78 12.71
C GLY A 157 -19.62 -13.83 11.71
N ASN A 158 -18.80 -13.44 10.71
CA ASN A 158 -18.09 -14.42 9.90
C ASN A 158 -16.86 -14.91 10.65
N ARG A 159 -16.66 -16.23 10.66
CA ARG A 159 -15.47 -16.88 11.23
C ARG A 159 -15.12 -18.12 10.42
N GLY A 160 -13.83 -18.39 10.25
CA GLY A 160 -13.39 -19.60 9.57
C GLY A 160 -11.91 -19.89 9.71
N ASN A 161 -11.49 -20.98 9.10
CA ASN A 161 -10.10 -21.39 8.97
C ASN A 161 -9.58 -20.97 7.60
N VAL A 162 -8.30 -20.60 7.55
CA VAL A 162 -7.60 -20.21 6.32
C VAL A 162 -6.24 -20.90 6.33
N THR A 163 -5.98 -21.74 5.36
CA THR A 163 -4.63 -22.27 5.11
C THR A 163 -4.03 -21.50 3.95
N LEU A 164 -2.92 -20.80 4.18
CA LEU A 164 -2.16 -20.10 3.13
C LEU A 164 -0.94 -20.93 2.76
N LEU A 165 -0.74 -21.15 1.46
CA LEU A 165 0.45 -21.74 0.87
C LEU A 165 1.19 -20.66 0.09
N PHE A 166 2.34 -20.26 0.62
CA PHE A 166 3.24 -19.27 0.06
C PHE A 166 4.00 -19.85 -1.14
N LYS A 167 3.88 -19.23 -2.31
CA LYS A 167 4.53 -19.67 -3.55
C LYS A 167 5.53 -18.64 -4.07
N GLU A 168 6.37 -19.10 -4.98
CA GLU A 168 7.17 -18.20 -5.82
C GLU A 168 6.28 -17.35 -6.74
N ASN A 169 6.86 -16.28 -7.29
CA ASN A 169 6.22 -15.34 -8.22
C ASN A 169 5.04 -14.54 -7.63
N ASP A 170 5.11 -14.18 -6.34
CA ASP A 170 4.06 -13.40 -5.67
C ASP A 170 2.67 -14.04 -5.82
N GLU A 171 2.60 -15.35 -5.56
CA GLU A 171 1.35 -16.09 -5.51
C GLU A 171 1.10 -16.65 -4.10
N ILE A 172 -0.17 -16.65 -3.68
CA ILE A 172 -0.62 -17.36 -2.48
C ILE A 172 -1.82 -18.22 -2.84
N GLU A 173 -1.71 -19.53 -2.65
CA GLU A 173 -2.90 -20.39 -2.64
C GLU A 173 -3.53 -20.36 -1.25
N ALA A 174 -4.84 -20.17 -1.17
CA ALA A 174 -5.57 -20.30 0.09
C ALA A 174 -6.66 -21.35 0.01
N THR A 175 -6.84 -22.11 1.09
CA THR A 175 -8.08 -22.86 1.35
C THR A 175 -8.84 -22.16 2.47
N ILE A 176 -10.09 -21.78 2.21
CA ILE A 176 -10.95 -21.07 3.16
C ILE A 176 -12.14 -21.96 3.51
N GLU A 177 -12.39 -22.13 4.81
CA GLU A 177 -13.48 -22.94 5.35
C GLU A 177 -14.21 -22.15 6.45
N TYR A 178 -15.46 -21.76 6.20
CA TYR A 178 -16.27 -21.07 7.19
C TYR A 178 -16.72 -22.03 8.29
N MET A 179 -16.54 -21.60 9.53
CA MET A 179 -17.15 -22.21 10.70
C MET A 179 -18.51 -21.56 11.00
N ASP A 180 -18.57 -20.23 10.88
CA ASP A 180 -19.77 -19.43 11.12
C ASP A 180 -19.89 -18.33 10.06
N LYS A 181 -21.12 -18.05 9.62
CA LYS A 181 -21.44 -16.98 8.68
C LYS A 181 -22.33 -15.94 9.33
N GLY A 182 -21.95 -14.67 9.18
CA GLY A 182 -22.81 -13.53 9.48
C GLY A 182 -24.11 -13.60 8.68
N GLN A 183 -25.16 -12.95 9.17
CA GLN A 183 -26.51 -13.11 8.58
C GLN A 183 -26.57 -12.77 7.09
N ALA A 184 -25.85 -11.72 6.66
CA ALA A 184 -25.78 -11.32 5.25
C ALA A 184 -25.06 -12.33 4.36
N TYR A 185 -24.33 -13.30 4.93
CA TYR A 185 -23.44 -14.21 4.22
C TYR A 185 -23.93 -15.66 4.15
N LYS A 186 -25.02 -16.00 4.88
CA LYS A 186 -25.50 -17.39 5.03
C LYS A 186 -25.79 -18.11 3.73
N GLU A 187 -26.32 -17.39 2.75
CA GLU A 187 -26.72 -17.96 1.45
C GLU A 187 -25.54 -18.09 0.46
N PHE A 188 -24.37 -17.53 0.78
CA PHE A 188 -23.21 -17.59 -0.11
C PHE A 188 -22.35 -18.83 0.13
N SER A 189 -22.03 -19.53 -0.96
CA SER A 189 -21.04 -20.60 -0.96
C SER A 189 -19.65 -20.00 -1.15
N LEU A 190 -18.96 -19.73 -0.03
CA LEU A 190 -17.67 -19.04 0.00
C LEU A 190 -16.50 -19.97 0.41
N ASP A 191 -16.79 -21.21 0.80
CA ASP A 191 -15.76 -22.19 1.10
C ASP A 191 -15.08 -22.64 -0.19
N GLY A 192 -13.77 -22.87 -0.16
CA GLY A 192 -13.06 -23.39 -1.32
C GLY A 192 -11.60 -23.02 -1.38
N LYS A 193 -11.02 -23.26 -2.55
CA LYS A 193 -9.64 -22.93 -2.88
C LYS A 193 -9.59 -21.70 -3.77
N TYR A 194 -8.65 -20.81 -3.46
CA TYR A 194 -8.45 -19.55 -4.14
C TYR A 194 -6.97 -19.36 -4.43
N LEU A 195 -6.67 -18.74 -5.56
CA LEU A 195 -5.33 -18.23 -5.86
C LEU A 195 -5.37 -16.72 -5.66
N PHE A 196 -4.34 -16.17 -5.03
CA PHE A 196 -4.19 -14.75 -4.75
C PHE A 196 -2.92 -14.20 -5.37
N ARG A 197 -3.02 -12.95 -5.80
CA ARG A 197 -1.93 -12.10 -6.28
C ARG A 197 -1.95 -10.76 -5.56
N PRO A 198 -0.87 -9.98 -5.59
CA PRO A 198 -0.88 -8.60 -5.14
C PRO A 198 -1.93 -7.77 -5.88
N TYR A 199 -2.60 -6.90 -5.14
CA TYR A 199 -3.43 -5.84 -5.68
C TYR A 199 -2.52 -4.77 -6.26
N ASN A 200 -2.70 -4.42 -7.52
CA ASN A 200 -1.78 -3.59 -8.27
C ASN A 200 -2.44 -2.30 -8.73
N LEU A 201 -1.66 -1.24 -8.97
CA LEU A 201 -2.20 0.01 -9.50
C LEU A 201 -2.94 -0.17 -10.84
N GLU A 202 -2.52 -1.13 -11.67
CA GLU A 202 -3.20 -1.48 -12.93
C GLU A 202 -4.62 -2.04 -12.74
N ASP A 203 -4.94 -2.54 -11.54
CA ASP A 203 -6.28 -2.99 -11.19
C ASP A 203 -7.27 -1.82 -11.04
N ILE A 204 -6.78 -0.60 -10.82
CA ILE A 204 -7.60 0.59 -10.62
C ILE A 204 -8.06 1.15 -11.97
N LYS A 205 -9.24 0.71 -12.41
CA LYS A 205 -9.85 1.19 -13.65
C LYS A 205 -10.11 2.69 -13.59
N GLY A 206 -9.61 3.42 -14.60
CA GLY A 206 -9.83 4.85 -14.73
C GLY A 206 -8.90 5.71 -13.87
N PHE A 207 -7.88 5.12 -13.22
CA PHE A 207 -6.84 5.88 -12.56
C PHE A 207 -5.94 6.58 -13.58
N THR A 208 -5.67 7.86 -13.34
CA THR A 208 -4.73 8.67 -14.10
C THR A 208 -3.70 9.24 -13.13
N LEU A 209 -2.44 8.84 -13.32
CA LEU A 209 -1.30 9.28 -12.52
C LEU A 209 -1.04 10.79 -12.69
N SER A 210 -0.76 11.47 -11.59
CA SER A 210 -0.21 12.81 -11.55
C SER A 210 1.28 12.75 -11.20
N GLU A 211 2.13 12.84 -12.24
CA GLU A 211 3.59 12.82 -12.08
C GLU A 211 4.11 13.99 -11.23
N GLU A 212 3.44 15.14 -11.25
CA GLU A 212 3.86 16.34 -10.52
C GLU A 212 3.80 16.14 -8.99
N PHE A 213 2.86 15.32 -8.52
CA PHE A 213 2.60 15.10 -7.10
C PHE A 213 2.83 13.63 -6.70
N SER A 214 3.62 12.90 -7.48
CA SER A 214 4.05 11.54 -7.19
C SER A 214 5.58 11.51 -7.03
N PHE A 215 6.08 10.83 -6.01
CA PHE A 215 7.50 10.82 -5.68
C PHE A 215 7.87 9.64 -4.77
N GLU A 216 9.13 9.21 -4.85
CA GLU A 216 9.70 8.24 -3.91
C GLU A 216 9.77 8.84 -2.50
N ALA A 217 9.39 8.04 -1.51
CA ALA A 217 9.41 8.41 -0.12
C ALA A 217 9.99 7.29 0.75
N ASP A 218 10.89 7.67 1.65
CA ASP A 218 11.30 6.80 2.76
C ASP A 218 10.39 7.09 3.96
N LEU A 219 9.67 6.09 4.44
CA LEU A 219 8.75 6.19 5.60
C LEU A 219 9.19 5.25 6.72
N ASN A 220 9.06 5.68 7.96
CA ASN A 220 9.60 4.95 9.13
C ASN A 220 9.17 3.47 9.19
N PHE A 221 7.88 3.19 8.97
CA PHE A 221 7.37 1.82 9.01
C PHE A 221 7.42 1.11 7.65
N TRP A 222 7.35 1.84 6.54
CA TRP A 222 7.19 1.26 5.20
C TRP A 222 8.52 1.09 4.46
N GLY A 223 9.57 1.81 4.83
CA GLY A 223 10.84 1.88 4.09
C GLY A 223 10.71 2.76 2.84
N SER A 224 11.52 2.49 1.81
CA SER A 224 11.34 3.07 0.47
C SER A 224 10.02 2.57 -0.13
N VAL A 225 9.14 3.50 -0.46
CA VAL A 225 7.90 3.29 -1.19
C VAL A 225 7.71 4.45 -2.17
N ASP A 226 6.89 4.24 -3.19
CA ASP A 226 6.46 5.34 -4.04
C ASP A 226 5.13 5.88 -3.51
N PHE A 227 5.11 7.18 -3.21
CA PHE A 227 3.87 7.92 -2.99
C PHE A 227 3.31 8.29 -4.36
N VAL A 228 2.16 7.74 -4.70
CA VAL A 228 1.51 7.97 -5.99
C VAL A 228 0.18 8.67 -5.78
N SER A 229 -0.01 9.74 -6.52
CA SER A 229 -1.26 10.51 -6.51
C SER A 229 -1.79 10.71 -7.93
N GLY A 230 -3.10 10.96 -8.03
CA GLY A 230 -3.76 11.11 -9.30
C GLY A 230 -5.26 11.28 -9.14
N ASN A 231 -5.99 10.91 -10.18
CA ASN A 231 -7.45 10.95 -10.20
C ASN A 231 -8.01 9.61 -10.64
N GLU A 232 -9.05 9.13 -9.96
CA GLU A 232 -9.87 8.00 -10.40
C GLU A 232 -11.11 8.51 -11.11
N ASN A 233 -11.40 7.95 -12.29
CA ASN A 233 -12.63 8.19 -13.03
C ASN A 233 -13.57 6.97 -12.91
N THR A 234 -14.64 7.11 -12.13
CA THR A 234 -15.66 6.06 -11.93
C THR A 234 -16.72 6.02 -13.03
N GLY A 235 -16.55 6.82 -14.08
CA GLY A 235 -17.46 6.99 -15.22
C GLY A 235 -18.42 8.17 -15.05
N ASP A 236 -18.97 8.36 -13.85
CA ASP A 236 -19.85 9.50 -13.52
C ASP A 236 -19.13 10.61 -12.76
N LYS A 237 -17.99 10.30 -12.13
CA LYS A 237 -17.26 11.19 -11.24
C LYS A 237 -15.76 11.02 -11.44
N VAL A 238 -15.05 12.13 -11.29
CA VAL A 238 -13.59 12.14 -11.15
C VAL A 238 -13.27 12.65 -9.76
N HIS A 239 -12.45 11.93 -9.02
CA HIS A 239 -11.99 12.36 -7.71
C HIS A 239 -10.51 12.05 -7.51
N PRO A 240 -9.83 12.81 -6.63
CA PRO A 240 -8.48 12.51 -6.20
C PRO A 240 -8.36 11.09 -5.65
N ALA A 241 -7.21 10.48 -5.88
CA ALA A 241 -6.83 9.19 -5.30
C ALA A 241 -5.32 9.17 -5.02
N VAL A 242 -4.95 8.51 -3.92
CA VAL A 242 -3.57 8.48 -3.44
C VAL A 242 -3.25 7.11 -2.82
N TYR A 243 -2.06 6.60 -3.12
CA TYR A 243 -1.59 5.29 -2.67
C TYR A 243 -0.13 5.33 -2.24
N LEU A 244 0.26 4.35 -1.42
CA LEU A 244 1.65 3.89 -1.32
C LEU A 244 1.80 2.61 -2.12
N ILE A 245 2.80 2.56 -3.00
CA ILE A 245 3.11 1.38 -3.82
C ILE A 245 4.56 0.95 -3.66
N ASN A 246 4.84 -0.31 -3.99
CA ASN A 246 6.21 -0.81 -4.14
C ASN A 246 6.72 -0.64 -5.59
N GLU A 247 7.95 -1.09 -5.84
CA GLU A 247 8.62 -1.05 -7.15
C GLU A 247 7.94 -1.87 -8.25
N HIS A 248 7.00 -2.75 -7.90
CA HIS A 248 6.19 -3.55 -8.82
C HIS A 248 4.79 -2.96 -9.03
N ASN A 249 4.53 -1.76 -8.51
CA ASN A 249 3.22 -1.10 -8.46
C ASN A 249 2.17 -1.82 -7.60
N ASP A 250 2.58 -2.73 -6.72
CA ASP A 250 1.67 -3.36 -5.77
C ASP A 250 1.25 -2.33 -4.74
N ILE A 251 -0.05 -2.24 -4.50
CA ILE A 251 -0.64 -1.32 -3.53
C ILE A 251 -0.38 -1.84 -2.11
N LEU A 252 0.34 -1.02 -1.35
CA LEU A 252 0.67 -1.25 0.06
C LEU A 252 -0.29 -0.51 0.99
N TYR A 253 -0.73 0.68 0.59
CA TYR A 253 -1.66 1.52 1.35
C TYR A 253 -2.56 2.34 0.43
N VAL A 254 -3.80 2.55 0.85
CA VAL A 254 -4.77 3.44 0.17
C VAL A 254 -5.12 4.55 1.15
N PHE A 255 -4.88 5.81 0.78
CA PHE A 255 -5.29 6.93 1.64
C PHE A 255 -6.75 7.26 1.38
N THR A 256 -7.63 6.94 2.32
CA THR A 256 -9.05 7.30 2.22
C THR A 256 -9.36 8.58 2.99
N ALA A 257 -9.88 9.58 2.27
CA ALA A 257 -10.42 10.80 2.84
C ALA A 257 -11.67 11.21 2.06
N SER A 258 -12.40 12.20 2.57
CA SER A 258 -13.59 12.74 1.91
C SER A 258 -13.25 13.69 0.73
N PHE A 259 -12.31 13.26 -0.12
CA PHE A 259 -11.88 13.98 -1.33
C PHE A 259 -13.10 14.34 -2.17
N LYS A 260 -13.17 15.60 -2.59
CA LYS A 260 -14.34 16.12 -3.30
C LYS A 260 -14.26 15.77 -4.78
N THR A 261 -15.35 15.23 -5.32
CA THR A 261 -15.51 15.05 -6.77
C THR A 261 -15.29 16.38 -7.49
N GLY A 262 -14.50 16.37 -8.56
CA GLY A 262 -14.14 17.56 -9.34
C GLY A 262 -13.03 18.43 -8.74
N SER A 263 -12.45 18.04 -7.60
CA SER A 263 -11.21 18.64 -7.11
C SER A 263 -9.99 17.87 -7.64
N GLU A 264 -8.84 18.53 -7.68
CA GLU A 264 -7.56 17.94 -8.07
C GLU A 264 -6.51 18.18 -6.98
N ILE A 265 -5.54 17.28 -6.88
CA ILE A 265 -4.39 17.46 -5.99
C ILE A 265 -3.51 18.55 -6.59
N ILE A 266 -3.19 19.56 -5.77
CA ILE A 266 -2.31 20.69 -6.14
C ILE A 266 -1.01 20.72 -5.32
N LYS A 267 -0.93 19.87 -4.30
CA LYS A 267 0.25 19.72 -3.45
C LYS A 267 0.20 18.40 -2.69
N ALA A 268 1.33 17.72 -2.60
CA ALA A 268 1.55 16.62 -1.67
C ALA A 268 2.91 16.79 -0.98
N SER A 269 3.02 16.40 0.28
CA SER A 269 4.30 16.38 0.99
C SER A 269 4.31 15.36 2.12
N ILE A 270 5.48 14.79 2.37
CA ILE A 270 5.72 13.85 3.46
C ILE A 270 6.74 14.43 4.43
N LYS A 271 6.33 14.60 5.69
CA LYS A 271 7.17 15.15 6.78
C LYS A 271 6.58 14.79 8.14
N ASP A 272 7.37 14.82 9.19
CA ASP A 272 6.87 14.73 10.56
C ASP A 272 6.16 16.05 10.93
N ILE A 273 4.82 16.05 10.89
CA ILE A 273 3.97 17.24 11.07
C ILE A 273 3.66 17.44 12.55
N ASN A 274 3.33 16.36 13.26
CA ASN A 274 2.98 16.40 14.68
C ASN A 274 4.19 16.30 15.64
N MET A 275 5.40 16.11 15.10
CA MET A 275 6.65 15.97 15.84
C MET A 275 6.74 14.72 16.72
N ASP A 276 6.09 13.62 16.31
CA ASP A 276 6.11 12.34 17.04
C ASP A 276 7.24 11.40 16.60
N GLY A 277 8.02 11.81 15.59
CA GLY A 277 9.13 11.04 15.02
C GLY A 277 8.73 10.12 13.85
N PHE A 278 7.45 10.06 13.48
CA PHE A 278 6.96 9.39 12.28
C PHE A 278 6.63 10.41 11.18
N LYS A 279 6.90 10.06 9.93
CA LYS A 279 6.57 10.91 8.79
C LYS A 279 5.07 10.79 8.48
N ASP A 280 4.40 11.93 8.46
CA ASP A 280 3.00 12.11 8.09
C ASP A 280 2.87 12.50 6.62
N VAL A 281 1.66 12.38 6.09
CA VAL A 281 1.33 12.73 4.69
C VAL A 281 0.38 13.92 4.70
N MET A 282 0.69 14.96 3.94
CA MET A 282 -0.19 16.12 3.72
C MET A 282 -0.52 16.22 2.23
N ILE A 283 -1.81 16.32 1.92
CA ILE A 283 -2.34 16.47 0.57
C ILE A 283 -3.23 17.72 0.55
N ILE A 284 -3.10 18.55 -0.48
CA ILE A 284 -3.99 19.70 -0.70
C ILE A 284 -4.73 19.48 -2.01
N THR A 285 -6.06 19.56 -1.95
CA THR A 285 -6.95 19.48 -3.11
C THR A 285 -7.62 20.81 -3.39
N SER A 286 -7.84 21.15 -4.65
CA SER A 286 -8.51 22.40 -5.05
C SER A 286 -9.47 22.18 -6.23
N PHE A 287 -10.51 23.00 -6.33
CA PHE A 287 -11.38 23.02 -7.51
C PHE A 287 -10.76 23.95 -8.56
N ILE A 288 -10.13 23.38 -9.59
CA ILE A 288 -9.41 24.17 -10.61
C ILE A 288 -10.35 25.11 -11.38
N ASP A 289 -11.58 24.65 -11.64
CA ASP A 289 -12.60 25.42 -12.36
C ASP A 289 -13.37 26.42 -11.48
N ASP A 290 -13.18 26.38 -10.16
CA ASP A 290 -13.82 27.28 -9.20
C ASP A 290 -12.81 27.80 -8.16
N PRO A 291 -11.97 28.78 -8.55
CA PRO A 291 -10.89 29.28 -7.70
C PRO A 291 -11.39 30.11 -6.50
N GLU A 292 -12.69 30.38 -6.39
CA GLU A 292 -13.27 31.03 -5.20
C GLU A 292 -13.41 30.03 -4.03
N ILE A 293 -13.41 28.73 -4.31
CA ILE A 293 -13.41 27.68 -3.29
C ILE A 293 -11.99 27.53 -2.73
N GLU A 294 -11.86 27.70 -1.42
CA GLU A 294 -10.58 27.53 -0.73
C GLU A 294 -10.05 26.08 -0.90
N PRO A 295 -8.73 25.90 -1.14
CA PRO A 295 -8.14 24.57 -1.14
C PRO A 295 -8.34 23.85 0.19
N ILE A 296 -8.58 22.55 0.11
CA ILE A 296 -8.82 21.68 1.27
C ILE A 296 -7.51 20.96 1.60
N GLU A 297 -7.07 21.06 2.85
CA GLU A 297 -5.90 20.37 3.38
C GLU A 297 -6.31 19.08 4.08
N TRP A 298 -5.64 17.98 3.72
CA TRP A 298 -5.83 16.65 4.30
C TRP A 298 -4.51 16.22 4.94
N ILE A 299 -4.51 15.94 6.24
CA ILE A 299 -3.32 15.46 6.95
C ILE A 299 -3.59 14.04 7.45
N PHE A 300 -2.69 13.13 7.12
CA PHE A 300 -2.72 11.74 7.53
C PHE A 300 -1.55 11.48 8.47
N TYR A 301 -1.85 11.32 9.75
CA TYR A 301 -0.84 11.09 10.79
C TYR A 301 -0.46 9.62 10.86
N GLN A 302 0.83 9.32 10.76
CA GLN A 302 1.30 7.94 10.86
C GLN A 302 1.36 7.49 12.31
N ILE A 303 0.82 6.29 12.59
CA ILE A 303 0.96 5.65 13.90
C ILE A 303 2.00 4.53 13.87
N LYS A 304 2.42 4.08 15.06
CA LYS A 304 3.55 3.15 15.27
C LYS A 304 3.48 1.85 14.47
N ASN A 305 2.30 1.38 14.09
CA ASN A 305 2.11 0.16 13.29
C ASN A 305 2.08 0.43 11.76
N GLY A 306 2.41 1.65 11.34
CA GLY A 306 2.46 2.08 9.94
C GLY A 306 1.14 2.56 9.35
N LEU A 307 0.01 2.37 10.04
CA LEU A 307 -1.27 2.89 9.57
C LEU A 307 -1.30 4.42 9.68
N PHE A 308 -2.24 5.03 8.97
CA PHE A 308 -2.45 6.47 8.99
C PHE A 308 -3.88 6.80 9.39
N TYR A 309 -4.10 7.82 10.21
CA TYR A 309 -5.43 8.38 10.46
C TYR A 309 -5.54 9.81 9.94
N ASP A 310 -6.69 10.15 9.37
CA ASP A 310 -6.99 11.52 8.92
C ASP A 310 -7.18 12.45 10.13
N SER A 311 -6.55 13.62 10.10
CA SER A 311 -6.73 14.72 11.05
C SER A 311 -8.17 15.18 11.25
N GLU A 312 -9.06 14.97 10.28
CA GLU A 312 -10.50 15.26 10.43
C GLU A 312 -11.21 14.22 11.33
N LEU A 313 -10.58 13.08 11.63
CA LEU A 313 -11.09 12.13 12.60
C LEU A 313 -10.79 12.66 14.01
N ASP A 314 -11.78 13.31 14.62
CA ASP A 314 -11.73 13.72 16.04
C ASP A 314 -11.20 12.57 16.92
N GLU A 315 -10.05 12.76 17.58
CA GLU A 315 -9.70 12.01 18.79
C GLU A 315 -10.70 12.39 19.89
N LYS A 316 -11.84 11.70 19.96
CA LYS A 316 -12.77 11.80 21.10
C LYS A 316 -12.40 10.85 22.23
#